data_AF-A0A8S1CIZ8-F1
#
_entry.id   AF-A0A8S1CIZ8-F1
#
_cell.length_a   1.000
_cell.length_b   1.000
_cell.length_c   1.000
_cell.angle_alpha   90.00
_cell.angle_beta   90.00
_cell.angle_gamma   90.00
#
_symmetry.space_group_name_H-M   'P 1'
#
loop_
_entity.id
_entity.type
_entity.pdbx_description
1 polymer ?
#
loop_
_entity_poly.entity_id
_entity_poly.type
_entity_poly.pdbx_seq_one_letter_code
_entity_poly.pdbx_strand_id
1 'polypeptide(L)'
;MSLRSRGVGSGDLWLQWFSCCVTQHQRPPPRRRIDRSMIGNPTNFQHTGHIGSGDISRDTGRLNALQSQMQSKGGYEMAVKAC
;
A
#
# COMPACT_ATOMS: atom_id res chain seq x y z
N MET A 1 39.61 -23.44 -3.82
CA MET A 1 38.48 -22.58 -3.43
C MET A 1 37.33 -23.50 -3.05
N SER A 2 37.34 -23.96 -1.80
CA SER A 2 36.40 -24.95 -1.27
C SER A 2 35.04 -24.30 -1.04
N LEU A 3 34.00 -24.72 -1.77
CA LEU A 3 32.62 -24.44 -1.39
C LEU A 3 32.35 -25.19 -0.09
N ARG A 4 32.45 -24.48 1.04
CA ARG A 4 31.88 -24.92 2.31
C ARG A 4 30.37 -24.96 2.13
N SER A 5 29.83 -26.14 1.86
CA SER A 5 28.43 -26.47 2.13
C SER A 5 28.16 -26.09 3.59
N ARG A 6 27.45 -24.99 3.81
CA ARG A 6 26.88 -24.67 5.11
C ARG A 6 25.80 -25.71 5.36
N GLY A 7 26.13 -26.73 6.15
CA GLY A 7 25.15 -27.67 6.68
C GLY A 7 24.15 -26.88 7.51
N VAL A 8 22.90 -26.82 7.02
CA VAL A 8 21.74 -26.35 7.76
C VAL A 8 21.54 -27.35 8.89
N GLY A 9 21.79 -26.94 10.13
CA GLY A 9 21.61 -27.79 11.30
C GLY A 9 20.14 -28.11 11.49
N SER A 10 19.81 -29.23 12.13
CA SER A 10 18.43 -29.68 12.33
C SER A 10 17.53 -28.65 13.06
N GLY A 11 18.10 -27.64 13.72
CA GLY A 11 17.37 -26.52 14.32
C GLY A 11 16.97 -25.41 13.34
N ASP A 12 17.68 -25.24 12.22
CA ASP A 12 17.38 -24.22 11.20
C ASP A 12 16.11 -24.58 10.41
N LEU A 13 15.86 -25.87 10.20
CA LEU A 13 14.65 -26.38 9.54
C LEU A 13 13.39 -26.13 10.39
N TRP A 14 13.51 -26.21 11.71
CA TRP A 14 12.44 -25.89 12.67
C TRP A 14 12.11 -24.39 12.63
N LEU A 15 13.13 -23.53 12.67
CA LEU A 15 12.96 -22.07 12.56
C LEU A 15 12.36 -21.64 11.22
N GLN A 16 12.70 -22.33 10.13
CA GLN A 16 12.10 -22.11 8.80
C GLN A 16 10.60 -22.42 8.78
N TRP A 17 10.17 -23.49 9.46
CA TRP A 17 8.77 -23.93 9.49
C TRP A 17 7.89 -23.03 10.37
N PHE A 18 8.47 -22.47 11.43
CA PHE A 18 7.81 -21.49 12.30
C PHE A 18 8.12 -20.04 11.94
N SER A 19 8.74 -19.77 10.78
CA SER A 19 9.13 -18.41 10.37
C SER A 19 7.95 -17.43 10.39
N CYS A 20 6.76 -17.86 9.94
CA CYS A 20 5.52 -17.06 10.01
C CYS A 20 5.11 -16.67 11.44
N CYS A 21 5.38 -17.53 12.42
CA CYS A 21 5.00 -17.34 13.83
C CYS A 21 6.09 -16.61 14.65
N VAL A 22 7.38 -16.87 14.35
CA VAL A 22 8.53 -16.27 15.03
C VAL A 22 8.80 -14.84 14.52
N THR A 23 8.58 -14.60 13.23
CA THR A 23 8.61 -13.25 12.65
C THR A 23 7.21 -12.64 12.58
N GLN A 24 6.35 -12.91 13.58
CA GLN A 24 5.15 -12.12 13.84
C GLN A 24 5.57 -10.71 14.30
N HIS A 25 6.24 -10.01 13.38
CA HIS A 25 6.58 -8.62 13.36
C HIS A 25 5.27 -7.90 13.55
N GLN A 26 5.07 -7.48 14.81
CA GLN A 26 4.16 -6.45 15.30
C GLN A 26 3.23 -5.97 14.20
N ARG A 27 2.11 -6.69 13.99
CA ARG A 27 1.08 -6.24 13.05
C ARG A 27 0.76 -4.78 13.41
N PRO A 28 0.85 -3.84 12.46
CA PRO A 28 0.54 -2.45 12.75
C PRO A 28 -0.85 -2.39 13.39
N PRO A 29 -1.05 -1.56 14.42
CA PRO A 29 -2.35 -1.45 15.06
C PRO A 29 -3.41 -1.16 13.99
N PRO A 30 -4.60 -1.80 14.08
CA PRO A 30 -5.64 -1.61 13.09
C PRO A 30 -5.99 -0.13 13.00
N ARG A 31 -6.02 0.40 11.78
CA ARG A 31 -6.42 1.80 11.54
C ARG A 31 -7.85 1.97 12.06
N ARG A 32 -8.07 2.97 12.91
CA ARG A 32 -9.40 3.30 13.42
C ARG A 32 -10.30 3.64 12.24
N ARG A 33 -11.43 2.94 12.11
CA ARG A 33 -12.46 3.26 11.12
C ARG A 33 -13.16 4.54 11.56
N ILE A 34 -13.41 5.42 10.59
CA ILE A 34 -14.16 6.65 10.82
C ILE A 34 -15.63 6.35 10.54
N ASP A 35 -16.49 6.52 11.55
CA ASP A 35 -17.94 6.51 11.39
C ASP A 35 -18.44 7.85 10.81
N ARG A 36 -19.58 7.81 10.13
CA ARG A 36 -20.17 8.95 9.41
C ARG A 36 -20.51 10.10 10.36
N SER A 37 -20.89 9.77 11.60
CA SER A 37 -21.13 10.75 12.68
C SER A 37 -19.90 11.58 13.04
N MET A 38 -18.69 11.09 12.74
CA MET A 38 -17.43 11.79 13.00
C MET A 38 -16.99 12.72 11.86
N ILE A 39 -17.67 12.69 10.70
CA ILE A 39 -17.32 13.53 9.54
C ILE A 39 -18.24 14.75 9.54
N GLY A 40 -17.72 15.88 10.02
CA GLY A 40 -18.40 17.18 9.94
C GLY A 40 -18.38 17.80 8.54
N ASN A 41 -18.88 19.03 8.43
CA ASN A 41 -18.89 19.78 7.18
C ASN A 41 -17.45 20.09 6.69
N PRO A 42 -17.20 20.06 5.36
CA PRO A 42 -15.90 20.41 4.82
C PRO A 42 -15.57 21.88 5.11
N THR A 43 -14.40 22.11 5.70
CA THR A 43 -13.86 23.44 6.02
C THR A 43 -12.38 23.47 5.67
N ASN A 44 -11.77 24.66 5.64
CA ASN A 44 -10.33 24.84 5.39
C ASN A 44 -9.87 24.26 4.05
N PHE A 45 -10.45 24.71 2.94
CA PHE A 45 -10.03 24.30 1.61
C PHE A 45 -8.54 24.62 1.40
N GLN A 46 -7.76 23.58 1.16
CA GLN A 46 -6.35 23.69 0.81
C GLN A 46 -6.15 23.26 -0.62
N HIS A 47 -5.46 24.11 -1.38
CA HIS A 47 -5.07 23.81 -2.75
C HIS A 47 -3.83 22.92 -2.73
N THR A 48 -3.96 21.67 -3.15
CA THR A 48 -2.88 20.67 -3.13
C THR A 48 -2.08 20.61 -4.43
N GLY A 49 -2.63 21.14 -5.53
CA GLY A 49 -1.96 21.18 -6.82
C GLY A 49 -2.91 21.51 -7.96
N HIS A 50 -2.32 21.96 -9.07
CA HIS A 50 -3.02 22.31 -10.29
C HIS A 50 -2.57 21.38 -11.42
N ILE A 51 -3.54 20.79 -12.13
CA ILE A 51 -3.36 19.93 -13.30
C ILE A 51 -3.99 20.66 -14.49
N GLY A 52 -3.17 21.10 -15.43
CA GLY A 52 -3.61 21.71 -16.68
C GLY A 52 -3.79 20.67 -17.80
N SER A 53 -4.30 21.11 -18.95
CA SER A 53 -4.50 20.19 -20.07
C SER A 53 -3.18 19.68 -20.70
N GLY A 54 -2.07 20.38 -20.51
CA GLY A 54 -0.77 20.03 -21.12
C GLY A 54 0.04 18.99 -20.35
N ASP A 55 -0.21 18.85 -19.05
CA ASP A 55 0.50 17.94 -18.15
C ASP A 55 0.00 16.50 -18.26
N ILE A 56 -1.26 16.31 -18.65
CA ILE A 56 -1.82 14.97 -18.92
C ILE A 56 -1.10 14.28 -20.07
N SER A 57 -0.74 15.04 -21.11
CA SER A 57 -0.10 14.47 -22.30
C SER A 57 1.41 14.33 -22.17
N ARG A 58 2.04 15.07 -21.25
CA ARG A 58 3.50 15.14 -21.11
C ARG A 58 4.07 14.21 -20.05
N ASP A 59 3.31 13.89 -19.00
CA ASP A 59 3.84 13.12 -17.87
C ASP A 59 2.77 12.24 -17.21
N THR A 60 2.43 11.15 -17.90
CA THR A 60 1.56 10.07 -17.36
C THR A 60 2.15 9.42 -16.10
N GLY A 61 3.48 9.43 -15.93
CA GLY A 61 4.14 8.92 -14.74
C GLY A 61 3.82 9.73 -13.48
N ARG A 62 3.86 11.06 -13.58
CA ARG A 62 3.43 11.96 -12.49
C ARG A 62 1.96 11.77 -12.13
N LEU A 63 1.09 11.64 -13.12
CA LEU A 63 -0.34 11.45 -12.86
C LEU A 63 -0.63 10.16 -12.10
N ASN A 64 0.04 9.06 -12.44
CA ASN A 64 -0.10 7.80 -11.72
C ASN A 64 0.36 7.90 -10.25
N ALA A 65 1.42 8.66 -9.99
CA ALA A 65 1.89 8.91 -8.63
C ALA A 65 0.89 9.74 -7.82
N LEU A 66 0.31 10.79 -8.43
CA LEU A 66 -0.73 11.61 -7.80
C LEU A 66 -1.99 10.79 -7.51
N GLN A 67 -2.43 9.97 -8.47
CA GLN A 67 -3.55 9.05 -8.26
C GLN A 67 -3.26 8.10 -7.10
N SER A 68 -2.06 7.53 -7.05
CA SER A 68 -1.63 6.63 -5.98
C SER A 68 -1.61 7.29 -4.60
N GLN A 69 -1.33 8.60 -4.55
CA GLN A 69 -1.38 9.39 -3.32
C GLN A 69 -2.81 9.71 -2.88
N MET A 70 -3.70 9.99 -3.83
CA MET A 70 -5.07 10.46 -3.55
C MET A 70 -6.09 9.33 -3.39
N GLN A 71 -5.76 8.10 -3.82
CA GLN A 71 -6.58 6.89 -3.70
C GLN A 71 -6.65 6.33 -2.27
N SER A 72 -6.97 7.16 -1.29
CA SER A 72 -7.19 6.71 0.09
C SER A 72 -8.58 6.10 0.33
N LYS A 73 -9.54 6.34 -0.57
CA LYS A 73 -10.95 5.91 -0.47
C LYS A 73 -11.31 4.86 -1.53
N GLY A 74 -11.30 3.57 -1.17
CA GLY A 74 -11.45 2.44 -2.12
C GLY A 74 -12.61 2.55 -3.13
N GLY A 75 -12.51 1.83 -4.26
CA GLY A 75 -13.56 1.78 -5.30
C GLY A 75 -13.13 2.21 -6.71
N TYR A 76 -11.83 2.18 -7.01
CA TYR A 76 -11.25 2.62 -8.30
C TYR A 76 -11.17 1.52 -9.37
N GLU A 77 -11.63 0.31 -9.04
CA GLU A 77 -11.77 -0.75 -10.03
C GLU A 77 -12.80 -0.30 -11.06
N MET A 78 -12.38 -0.21 -12.33
CA MET A 78 -13.30 0.04 -13.43
C MET A 78 -14.38 -1.05 -13.38
N ALA A 79 -15.63 -0.65 -13.16
CA ALA A 79 -16.78 -1.48 -13.42
C ALA A 79 -16.84 -1.73 -14.93
N VAL A 80 -15.99 -2.62 -15.43
CA VAL A 80 -16.17 -3.25 -16.72
C VAL A 80 -17.41 -4.12 -16.51
N LYS A 81 -18.59 -3.55 -16.78
CA LYS A 81 -19.79 -4.34 -16.99
C LYS A 81 -19.43 -5.33 -18.09
N ALA A 82 -19.21 -6.58 -17.72
CA ALA A 82 -19.31 -7.68 -18.65
C ALA A 82 -20.73 -7.62 -19.19
N CYS A 83 -20.85 -7.23 -20.47
CA CYS A 83 -22.08 -7.43 -21.22
C CYS A 83 -22.24 -8.92 -21.51
#